data_AF-A0A6L7YM01-F1
#
_entry.id   AF-A0A6L7YM01-F1
#
_cell.length_a   1.000
_cell.length_b   1.000
_cell.length_c   1.000
_cell.angle_alpha   90.00
_cell.angle_beta   90.00
_cell.angle_gamma   90.00
#
_symmetry.space_group_name_H-M   'P 1'
#
loop_
_entity.id
_entity.type
_entity.pdbx_description
1 polymer ?
#
loop_
_entity_poly.entity_id
_entity_poly.type
_entity_poly.pdbx_seq_one_letter_code
_entity_poly.pdbx_strand_id
1 'polypeptide(L)'
;MNDEIVRWPRVQQLLTDIMQRWEGREKRRGLPGIHGYYWDTPQELANDEAMGLLFIEPGIPASETALIVSLRRGFGSIPKMPMGGPFLKEEEIQEIERWIDAGMPE
;
A
#
# COMPACT_ATOMS: atom_id res chain seq x y z
N MET A 1 -25.39 -1.32 5.27
CA MET A 1 -24.08 -0.80 5.69
C MET A 1 -23.80 0.37 4.77
N ASN A 2 -23.37 1.53 5.28
CA ASN A 2 -22.98 2.62 4.39
C ASN A 2 -21.70 2.16 3.68
N ASP A 3 -21.85 1.66 2.46
CA ASP A 3 -20.74 1.45 1.52
C ASP A 3 -20.28 2.81 1.04
N GLU A 4 -19.68 3.58 1.94
CA GLU A 4 -18.97 4.79 1.57
C GLU A 4 -17.78 4.37 0.71
N ILE A 5 -17.78 4.82 -0.54
CA ILE A 5 -16.70 4.53 -1.49
C ILE A 5 -15.41 5.06 -0.89
N VAL A 6 -14.45 4.16 -0.63
CA VAL A 6 -13.09 4.54 -0.25
C VAL A 6 -12.47 5.27 -1.43
N ARG A 7 -11.86 6.43 -1.17
CA ARG A 7 -11.24 7.31 -2.18
C ARG A 7 -9.76 7.52 -1.89
N TRP A 8 -9.04 8.04 -2.88
CA TRP A 8 -7.60 8.24 -2.82
C TRP A 8 -7.09 8.90 -1.54
N PRO A 9 -7.68 10.00 -1.03
CA PRO A 9 -7.19 10.63 0.20
C PRO A 9 -7.14 9.69 1.40
N ARG A 10 -8.06 8.73 1.49
CA ARG A 10 -8.07 7.75 2.58
C ARG A 10 -6.93 6.74 2.44
N VAL A 11 -6.71 6.24 1.23
CA VAL A 11 -5.61 5.29 0.95
C VAL A 11 -4.25 5.96 1.15
N GLN A 12 -4.09 7.18 0.62
CA GLN A 12 -2.88 7.98 0.80
C GLN A 12 -2.59 8.22 2.29
N GLN A 13 -3.62 8.53 3.08
CA GLN A 13 -3.50 8.72 4.53
C GLN A 13 -2.98 7.45 5.22
N LEU A 14 -3.57 6.28 4.93
CA LEU A 14 -3.17 5.00 5.52
C LEU A 14 -1.70 4.67 5.25
N LEU A 15 -1.28 4.83 4.00
CA LEU A 15 0.10 4.57 3.56
C LEU A 15 1.10 5.60 4.13
N THR A 16 0.69 6.86 4.23
CA THR A 16 1.52 7.92 4.83
C THR A 16 1.68 7.69 6.33
N ASP A 17 0.59 7.37 7.05
CA ASP A 17 0.61 7.17 8.50
C ASP A 17 1.46 5.98 8.93
N ILE A 18 1.42 4.88 8.18
CA ILE A 18 2.28 3.73 8.47
C ILE A 18 3.77 4.07 8.27
N MET A 19 4.09 4.82 7.22
CA MET A 19 5.46 5.27 6.99
C MET A 19 5.93 6.27 8.05
N GLN A 20 5.11 7.25 8.45
CA GLN A 20 5.45 8.19 9.52
C GLN A 20 5.73 7.46 10.85
N ARG A 21 4.90 6.48 11.22
CA ARG A 21 5.13 5.67 12.43
C ARG A 21 6.41 4.85 12.33
N TRP A 22 6.69 4.28 11.16
CA TRP A 22 7.92 3.55 10.92
C TRP A 22 9.17 4.45 11.02
N GLU A 23 9.17 5.60 10.35
CA GLU A 23 10.29 6.56 10.37
C GLU A 23 10.56 7.08 11.78
N GLY A 24 9.49 7.35 12.55
CA GLY A 24 9.60 7.75 13.95
C GLY A 24 10.26 6.67 14.82
N ARG A 25 9.96 5.39 14.57
CA ARG A 25 10.57 4.27 15.29
C ARG A 25 12.03 4.04 14.89
N GLU A 26 12.31 4.04 13.59
CA GLU A 26 13.65 3.79 13.04
C GLU A 26 14.57 5.00 13.14
N LYS A 27 14.03 6.18 13.50
CA LYS A 27 14.73 7.47 13.60
C LYS A 27 15.47 7.83 12.32
N ARG A 28 14.91 7.45 11.18
CA ARG A 28 15.44 7.71 9.83
C ARG A 28 14.30 7.74 8.82
N ARG A 29 14.57 8.36 7.67
CA ARG A 29 13.63 8.34 6.55
C ARG A 29 13.65 7.01 5.80
N GLY A 30 12.54 6.69 5.14
CA GLY A 30 12.49 5.72 4.06
C GLY A 30 13.41 6.17 2.94
N LEU A 31 14.34 5.31 2.53
CA LEU A 31 15.26 5.62 1.43
C LEU A 31 14.71 4.96 0.17
N PRO A 32 14.29 5.71 -0.86
CA PRO A 32 13.83 5.13 -2.12
C PRO A 32 14.91 4.18 -2.65
N GLY A 33 14.52 2.95 -2.94
CA GLY A 33 15.47 1.90 -3.32
C GLY A 33 14.81 0.73 -4.02
N ILE A 34 13.79 0.13 -3.40
CA ILE A 34 13.04 -0.99 -4.00
C ILE A 34 11.77 -0.49 -4.69
N HIS A 35 11.10 0.50 -4.10
CA HIS A 35 9.91 1.20 -4.58
C HIS A 35 9.81 2.58 -3.87
N GLY A 36 8.84 3.41 -4.23
CA GLY A 36 8.50 4.65 -3.55
C GLY A 36 7.86 4.44 -2.18
N TYR A 37 7.81 5.48 -1.34
CA TYR A 37 7.19 5.40 0.00
C TYR A 37 6.04 6.39 0.20
N TYR A 38 5.90 7.31 -0.74
CA TYR A 38 4.93 8.39 -0.77
C TYR A 38 4.55 8.60 -2.23
N TRP A 39 3.27 8.77 -2.47
CA TRP A 39 2.69 8.93 -3.79
C TRP A 39 1.68 10.06 -3.70
N ASP A 40 1.65 10.93 -4.71
CA ASP A 40 0.73 12.06 -4.77
C ASP A 40 -0.57 11.68 -5.49
N THR A 41 -0.53 10.66 -6.36
CA THR A 41 -1.68 10.19 -7.14
C THR A 41 -1.89 8.67 -7.08
N PRO A 42 -3.12 8.18 -7.34
CA PRO A 42 -3.39 6.76 -7.52
C PRO A 42 -2.50 6.09 -8.56
N GLN A 43 -2.25 6.79 -9.67
CA GLN A 43 -1.48 6.26 -10.79
C GLN A 43 0.00 6.12 -10.44
N GLU A 44 0.55 7.04 -9.63
CA GLU A 44 1.92 6.88 -9.12
C GLU A 44 2.04 5.66 -8.22
N LEU A 45 1.07 5.42 -7.33
CA LEU A 45 1.04 4.22 -6.50
C LEU A 45 0.89 2.95 -7.34
N ALA A 46 -0.03 2.95 -8.31
CA ALA A 46 -0.32 1.79 -9.14
C ALA A 46 0.87 1.38 -10.01
N ASN A 47 1.57 2.38 -10.57
CA ASN A 47 2.71 2.20 -11.47
C ASN A 47 4.03 1.97 -10.72
N ASP A 48 4.06 2.11 -9.40
CA ASP A 48 5.26 1.76 -8.63
C ASP A 48 5.50 0.26 -8.69
N GLU A 49 6.76 -0.15 -8.60
CA GLU A 49 7.16 -1.53 -8.82
C GLU A 49 7.92 -2.06 -7.63
N ALA A 50 7.59 -3.27 -7.19
CA ALA A 50 8.49 -4.07 -6.39
C ALA A 50 8.81 -5.36 -7.15
N MET A 51 10.10 -5.66 -7.27
CA MET A 51 10.58 -6.89 -7.92
C MET A 51 10.12 -7.04 -9.38
N GLY A 52 9.92 -5.92 -10.08
CA GLY A 52 9.44 -5.91 -11.47
C GLY A 52 7.95 -6.22 -11.64
N LEU A 53 7.17 -6.18 -10.55
CA LEU A 53 5.71 -6.25 -10.58
C LEU A 53 5.14 -4.89 -10.20
N LEU A 54 4.18 -4.42 -11.01
CA LEU A 54 3.37 -3.26 -10.67
C LEU A 54 2.66 -3.51 -9.33
N PHE A 55 2.61 -2.47 -8.49
CA PHE A 55 1.88 -2.50 -7.24
C PHE A 55 0.41 -2.81 -7.45
N ILE A 56 -0.21 -2.26 -8.50
CA ILE A 56 -1.59 -2.52 -8.88
C ILE A 56 -1.65 -2.80 -10.40
N GLU A 57 -1.61 -4.08 -10.77
CA GLU A 57 -1.71 -4.51 -12.16
C GLU A 57 -3.18 -4.65 -12.62
N PRO A 58 -3.59 -4.03 -13.75
CA PRO A 58 -4.95 -4.17 -14.27
C PRO A 58 -5.35 -5.62 -14.53
N GLY A 59 -6.53 -6.01 -14.04
CA GLY A 59 -7.06 -7.37 -14.23
C GLY A 59 -6.62 -8.38 -13.16
N ILE A 60 -5.77 -7.98 -12.21
CA ILE A 60 -5.45 -8.77 -11.01
C ILE A 60 -6.44 -8.42 -9.90
N PRO A 61 -7.02 -9.40 -9.18
CA PRO A 61 -7.87 -9.13 -8.02
C PRO A 61 -7.12 -8.29 -6.98
N ALA A 62 -7.79 -7.33 -6.32
CA ALA A 62 -7.14 -6.44 -5.36
C ALA A 62 -6.31 -7.20 -4.31
N SER A 63 -6.84 -8.30 -3.78
CA SER A 63 -6.20 -9.13 -2.76
C SER A 63 -4.91 -9.83 -3.21
N GLU A 64 -4.70 -9.93 -4.52
CA GLU A 64 -3.54 -10.57 -5.15
C GLU A 64 -2.53 -9.56 -5.71
N THR A 65 -2.87 -8.27 -5.72
CA THR A 65 -1.94 -7.21 -6.15
C THR A 65 -0.67 -7.21 -5.31
N ALA A 66 0.46 -6.83 -5.92
CA ALA A 66 1.74 -6.81 -5.23
C ALA A 66 1.72 -5.88 -4.01
N LEU A 67 0.99 -4.77 -4.08
CA LEU A 67 0.77 -3.86 -2.95
C LEU A 67 0.11 -4.59 -1.76
N ILE A 68 -1.04 -5.22 -1.98
CA ILE A 68 -1.79 -5.88 -0.90
C ILE A 68 -1.05 -7.09 -0.34
N VAL A 69 -0.45 -7.92 -1.20
CA VAL A 69 0.36 -9.06 -0.76
C VAL A 69 1.52 -8.59 0.12
N SER A 70 2.21 -7.53 -0.28
CA SER A 70 3.32 -6.95 0.46
C SER A 70 2.88 -6.34 1.80
N LEU A 71 1.74 -5.64 1.83
CA LEU A 71 1.15 -5.08 3.05
C LEU A 71 0.60 -6.12 4.02
N ARG A 72 0.11 -7.27 3.53
CA ARG A 72 -0.54 -8.29 4.36
C ARG A 72 0.44 -9.32 4.90
N ARG A 73 1.34 -9.83 4.05
CA ARG A 73 2.21 -10.97 4.38
C ARG A 73 3.65 -10.90 3.86
N GLY A 74 3.95 -9.99 2.94
CA GLY A 74 5.23 -9.96 2.23
C GLY A 74 5.23 -10.88 0.99
N PHE A 75 6.31 -10.85 0.21
CA PHE A 75 6.40 -11.52 -1.08
C PHE A 75 7.63 -12.42 -1.16
N GLY A 76 7.43 -13.73 -1.08
CA GLY A 76 8.54 -14.70 -1.07
C GLY A 76 9.49 -14.49 0.11
N SER A 77 10.75 -14.13 -0.16
CA SER A 77 11.76 -13.79 0.87
C SER A 77 11.68 -12.34 1.35
N ILE A 78 10.81 -11.52 0.76
CA ILE A 78 10.65 -10.11 1.12
C ILE A 78 9.70 -10.02 2.32
N PRO A 79 10.11 -9.36 3.41
CA PRO A 79 9.28 -9.22 4.59
C PRO A 79 8.03 -8.37 4.28
N LYS A 80 7.00 -8.56 5.10
CA LYS A 80 5.81 -7.71 5.14
C LYS A 80 6.20 -6.22 5.23
N MET A 81 5.51 -5.37 4.49
CA MET A 81 5.72 -3.92 4.53
C MET A 81 4.96 -3.25 5.68
N PRO A 82 5.54 -2.21 6.30
CA PRO A 82 6.94 -1.81 6.19
C PRO A 82 7.84 -2.81 6.93
N MET A 83 9.11 -2.90 6.53
CA MET A 83 10.04 -3.88 7.09
C MET A 83 10.13 -3.77 8.62
N GLY A 84 9.81 -4.87 9.33
CA GLY A 84 9.80 -4.93 10.79
C GLY A 84 8.58 -4.28 11.46
N GLY A 85 7.57 -3.86 10.69
CA GLY A 85 6.41 -3.11 11.18
C GLY A 85 6.77 -1.67 11.57
N PRO A 86 5.86 -0.87 12.13
CA PRO A 86 4.47 -1.22 12.47
C PRO A 86 3.67 -1.55 11.21
N PHE A 87 2.71 -2.47 11.33
CA PHE A 87 1.88 -2.92 10.20
C PHE A 87 0.51 -2.25 10.21
N LEU A 88 -0.12 -2.18 9.03
CA LEU A 88 -1.55 -1.88 8.93
C LEU A 88 -2.35 -3.00 9.59
N LYS A 89 -3.49 -2.63 10.17
CA LYS A 89 -4.50 -3.59 10.62
C LYS A 89 -5.21 -4.21 9.43
N GLU A 90 -5.82 -5.37 9.64
CA GLU A 90 -6.52 -6.05 8.54
C GLU A 90 -7.68 -5.21 7.99
N GLU A 91 -8.38 -4.46 8.84
CA GLU A 91 -9.48 -3.59 8.40
C GLU A 91 -8.99 -2.45 7.50
N GLU A 92 -7.80 -1.91 7.78
CA GLU A 92 -7.15 -0.87 6.97
C GLU A 92 -6.68 -1.44 5.62
N ILE A 93 -6.17 -2.67 5.60
CA ILE A 93 -5.81 -3.36 4.35
C ILE A 93 -7.06 -3.61 3.50
N GLN A 94 -8.16 -4.03 4.11
CA GLN A 94 -9.44 -4.23 3.41
C GLN A 94 -10.01 -2.91 2.84
N GLU A 95 -9.74 -1.76 3.46
CA GLU A 95 -10.08 -0.46 2.87
C GLU A 95 -9.33 -0.21 1.55
N ILE A 96 -8.03 -0.55 1.52
CA ILE A 96 -7.21 -0.41 0.31
C ILE A 96 -7.67 -1.41 -0.76
N GLU A 97 -8.01 -2.65 -0.38
CA GLU A 97 -8.57 -3.64 -1.32
C GLU A 97 -9.85 -3.14 -1.97
N ARG A 98 -10.81 -2.64 -1.17
CA ARG A 98 -12.06 -2.09 -1.68
C ARG A 98 -11.84 -0.91 -2.61
N TRP A 99 -10.84 -0.07 -2.32
CA TRP A 99 -10.47 1.05 -3.20
C TRP A 99 -9.90 0.57 -4.54
N ILE A 100 -9.05 -0.46 -4.54
CA ILE A 100 -8.52 -1.06 -5.78
C ILE A 100 -9.66 -1.69 -6.59
N ASP A 101 -10.51 -2.52 -5.97
CA ASP A 101 -11.65 -3.18 -6.63
C ASP A 101 -12.66 -2.16 -7.19
N ALA A 102 -12.77 -0.98 -6.58
CA ALA A 102 -13.59 0.12 -7.07
C ALA A 102 -12.98 0.90 -8.25
N GLY A 103 -11.79 0.51 -8.73
CA GLY A 103 -11.11 1.17 -9.85
C GLY A 103 -10.30 2.39 -9.44
N MET A 104 -9.81 2.43 -8.21
CA MET A 104 -8.95 3.50 -7.67
C MET A 104 -9.54 4.92 -7.80
N PRO A 105 -10.77 5.18 -7.31
CA PRO A 105 -11.37 6.50 -7.41
C PRO A 105 -10.57 7.56 -6.62
N GLU A 106 -10.47 8.76 -7.19
CA GLU A 106 -9.93 9.96 -6.53
C GLU A 106 -10.86 10.50 -5.43
#